data_AF-A0A388QM53-F1
#
_entry.id   AF-A0A388QM53-F1
#
_cell.length_a   1.000
_cell.length_b   1.000
_cell.length_c   1.000
_cell.angle_alpha   90.00
_cell.angle_beta   90.00
_cell.angle_gamma   90.00
#
_symmetry.space_group_name_H-M   'P 1'
#
loop_
_entity.id
_entity.type
_entity.pdbx_description
1 polymer ?
#
loop_
_entity_poly.entity_id
_entity_poly.type
_entity_poly.pdbx_seq_one_letter_code
_entity_poly.pdbx_strand_id
1 'polypeptide(L)'
;MRDSETFGVEKGHGEEVITWLNEQSKNQGSKLEARLYGYTITTKNFGDFEMFSWVGDVKIARKMINKASKRFKIKVIEGGYKPKEKLFRMKKFDYAKVRKDEKTIGQLEFEASRFGDGQWEIKNEERR
;
A
#
# COMPACT_ATOMS: atom_id res chain seq x y z
N MET A 1 -5.62 13.34 -8.99
CA MET A 1 -6.06 11.93 -8.93
C MET A 1 -6.70 11.67 -7.57
N ARG A 2 -7.99 11.29 -7.54
CA ARG A 2 -8.63 10.78 -6.32
C ARG A 2 -8.23 9.30 -6.20
N ASP A 3 -7.87 8.91 -4.99
CA ASP A 3 -7.43 7.57 -4.57
C ASP A 3 -5.92 7.29 -4.68
N SER A 4 -5.14 8.10 -3.97
CA SER A 4 -3.81 7.69 -3.51
C SER A 4 -3.97 6.85 -2.25
N GLU A 5 -3.76 5.54 -2.38
CA GLU A 5 -3.76 4.60 -1.26
C GLU A 5 -2.31 4.26 -0.84
N THR A 6 -2.12 3.92 0.43
CA THR A 6 -0.82 3.59 1.05
C THR A 6 -0.46 2.12 0.86
N PHE A 7 -0.35 1.67 -0.40
CA PHE A 7 0.13 0.33 -0.69
C PHE A 7 1.60 0.34 -1.11
N GLY A 8 2.29 -0.74 -0.76
CA GLY A 8 3.70 -0.92 -1.09
C GLY A 8 4.10 -2.39 -1.16
N VAL A 9 5.15 -2.67 -1.92
CA VAL A 9 5.76 -4.00 -2.05
C VAL A 9 7.23 -3.92 -1.70
N GLU A 10 7.80 -4.99 -1.18
CA GLU A 10 9.23 -5.06 -0.87
C GLU A 10 10.09 -4.61 -2.06
N LYS A 11 11.06 -3.74 -1.80
CA LYS A 11 11.89 -3.13 -2.84
C LYS A 11 12.59 -4.20 -3.69
N GLY A 12 12.51 -4.04 -5.01
CA GLY A 12 13.05 -4.98 -6.00
C GLY A 12 11.98 -5.91 -6.59
N HIS A 13 10.75 -5.85 -6.07
CA HIS A 13 9.62 -6.67 -6.54
C HIS A 13 8.49 -5.83 -7.17
N GLY A 14 8.64 -4.52 -7.27
CA GLY A 14 7.68 -3.57 -7.84
C GLY A 14 7.08 -4.02 -9.16
N GLU A 15 7.92 -4.14 -10.19
CA GLU A 15 7.47 -4.41 -11.56
C GLU A 15 6.75 -5.76 -11.69
N GLU A 16 7.31 -6.82 -11.13
CA GLU A 16 6.74 -8.17 -11.24
C GLU A 16 5.41 -8.29 -10.49
N VAL A 17 5.31 -7.70 -9.30
CA VAL A 17 4.08 -7.76 -8.50
C VAL A 17 2.98 -6.95 -9.16
N ILE A 18 3.28 -5.74 -9.65
CA ILE A 18 2.29 -4.89 -10.32
C ILE A 18 1.80 -5.52 -11.62
N THR A 19 2.71 -6.08 -12.42
CA THR A 19 2.36 -6.85 -13.63
C THR A 19 1.41 -7.99 -13.28
N TRP A 20 1.77 -8.80 -12.29
CA TRP A 20 0.94 -9.92 -11.85
C TRP A 20 -0.43 -9.46 -11.33
N LEU A 21 -0.50 -8.41 -10.51
CA LEU A 21 -1.75 -7.87 -9.99
C LEU A 21 -2.71 -7.44 -11.13
N ASN A 22 -2.18 -6.76 -12.14
CA ASN A 22 -2.94 -6.30 -13.30
C ASN A 22 -3.42 -7.47 -14.17
N GLU A 23 -2.60 -8.50 -14.37
CA GLU A 23 -3.03 -9.74 -15.05
C GLU A 23 -4.15 -10.46 -14.30
N GLN A 24 -4.02 -10.59 -12.98
CA GLN A 24 -5.06 -11.21 -12.16
C GLN A 24 -6.37 -10.41 -12.18
N SER A 25 -6.27 -9.08 -12.21
CA SER A 25 -7.43 -8.19 -12.36
C SER A 25 -8.18 -8.44 -13.67
N LYS A 26 -7.45 -8.51 -14.80
CA LYS A 26 -8.00 -8.80 -16.13
C LYS A 26 -8.67 -10.17 -16.18
N ASN A 27 -8.01 -11.21 -15.64
CA ASN A 27 -8.53 -12.58 -15.62
C ASN A 27 -9.82 -12.72 -14.79
N GLN A 28 -10.03 -11.86 -13.79
CA GLN A 28 -11.22 -11.85 -12.96
C GLN A 28 -12.33 -10.92 -13.52
N GLY A 29 -12.12 -10.31 -14.69
CA GLY A 29 -13.06 -9.36 -15.28
C GLY A 29 -13.22 -8.06 -14.48
N SER A 30 -12.30 -7.79 -13.57
CA SER A 30 -12.34 -6.59 -12.73
C SER A 30 -11.66 -5.42 -13.43
N LYS A 31 -12.16 -4.19 -13.23
CA LYS A 31 -11.54 -2.96 -13.77
C LYS A 31 -10.42 -2.43 -12.87
N LEU A 32 -9.72 -3.34 -12.18
CA LEU A 32 -8.71 -2.95 -11.20
C LEU A 32 -7.38 -2.69 -11.91
N GLU A 33 -6.69 -1.62 -11.50
CA GLU A 33 -5.39 -1.27 -12.08
C GLU A 33 -4.43 -0.80 -10.98
N ALA A 34 -3.27 -1.43 -10.92
CA ALA A 34 -2.17 -1.09 -10.05
C ALA A 34 -1.08 -0.34 -10.83
N ARG A 35 -0.52 0.73 -10.25
CA ARG A 35 0.54 1.54 -10.87
C ARG A 35 1.58 1.95 -9.84
N LEU A 36 2.86 1.68 -10.11
CA LEU A 36 3.96 2.18 -9.26
C LEU A 36 3.93 3.71 -9.20
N TYR A 37 4.17 4.27 -8.01
CA TYR A 37 4.32 5.72 -7.86
C TYR A 37 5.71 6.22 -8.28
N GLY A 38 6.71 5.32 -8.39
CA GLY A 38 8.09 5.69 -8.70
C GLY A 38 8.89 6.24 -7.52
N TYR A 39 8.42 6.03 -6.28
CA TYR A 39 9.18 6.34 -5.07
C TYR A 39 9.10 5.19 -4.06
N THR A 40 10.05 5.19 -3.13
CA THR A 40 10.15 4.18 -2.07
C THR A 40 9.91 4.77 -0.69
N ILE A 41 9.39 3.96 0.22
CA ILE A 41 9.33 4.25 1.66
C ILE A 41 10.27 3.31 2.40
N THR A 42 11.14 3.88 3.23
CA THR A 42 12.02 3.13 4.14
C THR A 42 11.40 3.12 5.53
N THR A 43 11.17 1.92 6.06
CA THR A 43 10.75 1.70 7.45
C THR A 43 11.98 1.36 8.31
N LYS A 44 11.99 1.66 9.61
CA LYS A 44 13.10 1.21 10.48
C LYS A 44 12.94 -0.26 10.83
N ASN A 45 11.70 -0.74 10.88
CA ASN A 45 11.39 -2.08 11.38
C ASN A 45 11.20 -3.15 10.30
N PHE A 46 10.84 -2.77 9.07
CA PHE A 46 10.34 -3.70 8.05
C PHE A 46 11.06 -3.60 6.70
N GLY A 47 12.10 -2.77 6.57
CA GLY A 47 12.85 -2.56 5.32
C GLY A 47 12.20 -1.53 4.37
N ASP A 48 12.59 -1.61 3.10
CA ASP A 48 12.19 -0.67 2.04
C ASP A 48 11.03 -1.21 1.20
N PHE A 49 10.14 -0.31 0.79
CA PHE A 49 8.98 -0.62 -0.02
C PHE A 49 8.86 0.30 -1.22
N GLU A 50 8.61 -0.25 -2.40
CA GLU A 50 8.18 0.47 -3.58
C GLU A 50 6.68 0.74 -3.49
N MET A 51 6.30 2.02 -3.49
CA MET A 51 4.92 2.43 -3.29
C MET A 51 4.14 2.36 -4.61
N PHE A 52 2.86 2.01 -4.53
CA PHE A 52 1.98 1.97 -5.70
C PHE A 52 0.55 2.41 -5.39
N SER A 53 -0.13 2.92 -6.41
CA SER A 53 -1.56 3.25 -6.37
C SER A 53 -2.40 2.11 -6.93
N TRP A 54 -3.66 2.09 -6.51
CA TRP A 54 -4.66 1.17 -7.00
C TRP A 54 -5.91 1.93 -7.42
N VAL A 55 -6.50 1.56 -8.56
CA VAL A 55 -7.80 2.04 -9.00
C VAL A 55 -8.83 0.93 -8.82
N GLY A 56 -9.88 1.21 -8.04
CA GLY A 56 -11.05 0.35 -7.82
C GLY A 56 -11.29 -0.01 -6.34
N ASP A 57 -11.92 -1.16 -6.06
CA ASP A 57 -12.34 -1.51 -4.70
C ASP A 57 -11.13 -1.90 -3.80
N VAL A 58 -10.90 -1.10 -2.75
CA VAL A 58 -9.84 -1.29 -1.76
C VAL A 58 -9.88 -2.65 -1.07
N LYS A 59 -11.06 -3.25 -0.85
CA LYS A 59 -11.18 -4.59 -0.25
C LYS A 59 -10.61 -5.65 -1.17
N ILE A 60 -10.79 -5.50 -2.48
CA ILE A 60 -10.20 -6.39 -3.47
C ILE A 60 -8.70 -6.16 -3.55
N ALA A 61 -8.24 -4.91 -3.55
CA ALA A 61 -6.82 -4.56 -3.52
C ALA A 61 -6.11 -5.23 -2.33
N ARG A 62 -6.68 -5.14 -1.12
CA ARG A 62 -6.18 -5.82 0.09
C ARG A 62 -6.08 -7.34 -0.06
N LYS A 63 -7.12 -7.96 -0.61
CA LYS A 63 -7.11 -9.41 -0.86
C LYS A 63 -6.02 -9.79 -1.86
N MET A 64 -5.85 -9.01 -2.92
CA MET A 64 -4.91 -9.28 -3.98
C MET A 64 -3.46 -9.07 -3.55
N ILE A 65 -3.16 -8.00 -2.81
CA ILE A 65 -1.79 -7.74 -2.32
C ILE A 65 -1.33 -8.81 -1.32
N ASN A 66 -2.24 -9.36 -0.52
CA ASN A 66 -1.92 -10.48 0.38
C ASN A 66 -1.58 -11.76 -0.38
N LYS A 67 -2.31 -12.04 -1.46
CA LYS A 67 -1.97 -13.15 -2.37
C LYS A 67 -0.62 -12.93 -3.03
N ALA A 68 -0.29 -11.71 -3.44
CA ALA A 68 1.03 -11.38 -3.97
C ALA A 68 2.13 -11.65 -2.92
N SER A 69 1.96 -11.15 -1.69
CA SER A 69 2.90 -11.40 -0.58
C SER A 69 3.22 -12.89 -0.41
N LYS A 70 2.21 -13.75 -0.42
CA LYS A 70 2.38 -15.20 -0.33
C LYS A 70 3.06 -15.81 -1.56
N ARG A 71 2.63 -15.40 -2.76
CA ARG A 71 3.17 -15.92 -4.04
C ARG A 71 4.66 -15.62 -4.18
N PHE A 72 5.03 -14.37 -3.96
CA PHE A 72 6.40 -13.88 -4.15
C PHE A 72 7.26 -14.03 -2.88
N LYS A 73 6.67 -14.43 -1.75
CA LYS A 73 7.32 -14.59 -0.43
C LYS A 73 7.93 -13.29 0.12
N ILE A 74 7.31 -12.16 -0.20
CA ILE A 74 7.76 -10.80 0.14
C ILE A 74 6.92 -10.16 1.23
N LYS A 75 7.46 -9.11 1.85
CA LYS A 75 6.67 -8.18 2.67
C LYS A 75 5.85 -7.25 1.77
N VAL A 76 4.68 -6.85 2.25
CA VAL A 76 3.83 -5.85 1.60
C VAL A 76 3.23 -4.90 2.63
N ILE A 77 2.93 -3.68 2.20
CA ILE A 77 2.12 -2.71 2.93
C ILE A 77 0.69 -2.79 2.39
N GLU A 78 -0.23 -3.17 3.26
CA GLU A 78 -1.67 -3.21 3.02
C GLU A 78 -2.34 -1.95 3.61
N GLY A 79 -2.64 -0.97 2.76
CA GLY A 79 -3.14 0.35 3.16
C GLY A 79 -4.66 0.56 3.08
N GLY A 80 -5.04 1.83 3.04
CA GLY A 80 -6.42 2.29 2.85
C GLY A 80 -7.29 2.24 4.11
N TYR A 81 -6.69 2.10 5.30
CA TYR A 81 -7.43 2.14 6.57
C TYR A 81 -7.60 3.59 7.03
N LYS A 82 -8.37 4.37 6.28
CA LYS A 82 -8.59 5.80 6.56
C LYS A 82 -9.20 6.00 7.95
N PRO A 83 -8.72 6.98 8.74
CA PRO A 83 -9.33 7.33 10.02
C PRO A 83 -10.80 7.73 9.83
N LYS A 84 -11.67 7.31 10.76
CA LYS A 84 -13.11 7.67 10.74
C LYS A 84 -13.34 9.16 10.96
N GLU A 85 -12.43 9.83 11.66
CA GLU A 85 -12.59 11.23 12.03
C GLU A 85 -12.20 12.18 10.90
N LYS A 86 -13.18 12.94 10.42
CA LYS A 86 -12.96 14.10 9.52
C LYS A 86 -12.55 15.33 10.34
N LEU A 87 -11.47 15.27 11.11
CA LEU A 87 -10.92 16.52 11.64
C LEU A 87 -10.39 17.38 10.47
N PHE A 88 -10.65 18.68 10.54
CA PHE A 88 -10.04 19.73 9.72
C PHE A 88 -8.53 19.81 10.02
N ARG A 89 -7.77 18.78 9.62
CA ARG A 89 -6.31 18.74 9.75
C ARG A 89 -5.69 19.15 8.42
N MET A 90 -4.59 19.91 8.49
CA MET A 90 -3.78 20.30 7.33
C MET A 90 -3.07 19.10 6.68
N LYS A 91 -3.01 17.94 7.38
CA LYS A 91 -2.44 16.68 6.89
C LYS A 91 -3.52 15.61 6.66
N LYS A 92 -3.27 14.71 5.70
CA LYS A 92 -4.00 13.45 5.54
C LYS A 92 -3.23 12.35 6.27
N PHE A 93 -3.97 11.43 6.86
CA PHE A 93 -3.41 10.27 7.55
C PHE A 93 -4.02 9.00 6.96
N ASP A 94 -3.24 7.94 6.93
CA ASP A 94 -3.70 6.60 6.58
C ASP A 94 -3.01 5.59 7.48
N TYR A 95 -3.71 4.51 7.79
CA TYR A 95 -3.12 3.39 8.52
C TYR A 95 -2.89 2.24 7.54
N ALA A 96 -1.82 1.51 7.78
CA ALA A 96 -1.51 0.34 6.99
C ALA A 96 -1.02 -0.80 7.88
N LYS A 97 -1.17 -2.02 7.36
CA LYS A 97 -0.61 -3.23 7.95
C LYS A 97 0.57 -3.67 7.13
N VAL A 98 1.67 -4.01 7.79
CA VAL A 98 2.76 -4.73 7.15
C VAL A 98 2.44 -6.21 7.22
N ARG A 99 2.46 -6.88 6.07
CA ARG A 99 2.14 -8.30 5.96
C ARG A 99 3.26 -9.08 5.30
N LYS A 100 3.41 -10.33 5.72
CA LYS A 100 4.26 -11.34 5.08
C LYS A 100 3.53 -12.67 5.14
N ASP A 101 3.39 -13.32 3.98
CA ASP A 101 2.71 -14.62 3.88
C ASP A 101 1.30 -14.59 4.52
N GLU A 102 0.50 -13.60 4.13
CA GLU A 102 -0.85 -13.31 4.64
C GLU A 102 -0.94 -12.91 6.13
N LYS A 103 0.13 -13.08 6.92
CA LYS A 103 0.21 -12.70 8.34
C LYS A 103 0.57 -11.24 8.51
N THR A 104 -0.12 -10.55 9.42
CA THR A 104 0.26 -9.20 9.86
C THR A 104 1.44 -9.27 10.81
N ILE A 105 2.54 -8.62 10.46
CA ILE A 105 3.79 -8.55 11.25
C ILE A 105 4.03 -7.17 11.87
N GLY A 106 3.19 -6.18 11.54
CA GLY A 106 3.28 -4.85 12.09
C GLY A 106 2.26 -3.89 11.48
N GLN A 107 2.31 -2.64 11.93
CA GLN A 107 1.43 -1.56 11.50
C GLN A 107 2.22 -0.28 11.26
N LEU A 108 1.73 0.55 10.35
CA LEU A 108 2.30 1.85 10.00
C LEU A 108 1.21 2.92 10.09
N GLU A 109 1.58 4.10 10.59
CA GLU A 109 0.81 5.33 10.44
C GLU A 109 1.53 6.20 9.42
N PHE A 110 0.82 6.52 8.33
CA PHE A 110 1.28 7.43 7.31
C PHE A 110 0.71 8.82 7.51
N GLU A 111 1.50 9.83 7.13
CA GLU A 111 1.01 11.19 6.93
C GLU A 111 1.46 11.75 5.59
N ALA A 112 0.70 12.70 5.06
CA ALA A 112 1.14 13.55 3.97
C ALA A 112 0.39 14.89 4.00
N SER A 113 0.92 15.89 3.31
CA SER A 113 0.23 17.17 3.13
C SER A 113 -1.11 16.99 2.40
N ARG A 114 -2.13 17.77 2.78
CA ARG A 114 -3.36 17.91 1.97
C ARG A 114 -3.21 18.93 0.84
N PHE A 115 -2.19 19.78 0.91
CA PHE A 115 -1.89 20.80 -0.09
C PHE A 115 -0.68 20.35 -0.92
N GLY A 116 -0.86 20.28 -2.24
CA GLY A 116 0.16 19.81 -3.19
C GLY A 116 0.26 18.28 -3.32
N ASP A 117 1.25 17.82 -4.08
CA ASP A 117 1.47 16.41 -4.44
C ASP A 117 2.44 15.71 -3.45
N GLY A 118 2.26 15.98 -2.16
CA GLY A 118 3.11 15.42 -1.11
C GLY A 118 3.09 13.89 -1.11
N GLN A 119 4.27 13.27 -1.11
CA GLN A 119 4.45 11.83 -0.93
C GLN A 119 4.02 11.41 0.49
N TRP A 120 3.65 10.15 0.63
CA TRP A 120 3.39 9.57 1.95
C TRP A 120 4.68 9.38 2.72
N GLU A 121 4.67 9.76 3.99
CA GLU A 121 5.78 9.61 4.93
C GLU A 121 5.33 8.78 6.13
N ILE A 122 6.27 8.04 6.74
CA ILE A 122 5.98 7.28 7.96
C ILE A 122 6.03 8.22 9.15
N LYS A 123 4.92 8.30 9.87
CA LYS A 123 4.83 8.98 11.15
C LYS A 123 5.11 8.04 12.32
N ASN A 124 4.60 6.82 12.26
CA ASN A 124 4.80 5.82 13.31
C ASN A 124 4.85 4.39 12.73
N GLU A 125 5.51 3.48 13.44
CA GLU A 125 5.63 2.07 13.09
C GLU A 125 5.64 1.19 14.34
N GLU A 126 4.86 0.11 14.32
CA GLU A 126 4.72 -0.82 15.45
C GLU A 126 4.91 -2.27 14.97
N ARG A 127 5.76 -3.03 15.66
CA ARG A 127 5.92 -4.48 15.43
C ARG A 127 4.89 -5.28 16.23
N ARG A 128 4.46 -6.40 15.67
CA ARG A 128 3.59 -7.36 16.35
C ARG A 128 4.36 -8.49 17.00
#